data_AF-A0A0K1ER20-F1
#
_entry.id   AF-A0A0K1ER20-F1
#
_cell.length_a   1.000
_cell.length_b   1.000
_cell.length_c   1.000
_cell.angle_alpha   90.00
_cell.angle_beta   90.00
_cell.angle_gamma   90.00
#
_symmetry.space_group_name_H-M   'P 1'
#
loop_
_entity.id
_entity.type
_entity.pdbx_description
1 polymer ?
#
loop_
_entity_poly.entity_id
_entity_poly.type
_entity_poly.pdbx_seq_one_letter_code
_entity_poly.pdbx_strand_id
1 'polypeptide(L)'
;MRRNLALRFWRVHIASSSPLLHVVSTRRSPLGSRGALALALGLGVWLAPSGAEADVLPPLRPECPEGSVARQDHTGTHCEPTTCDPDQGCTKGQSCRRVALCIETERYHPLKAGAGEQLRQIARGPCEADGSCARPATCETTPRCVPGAETTGWRSRLGCAAAPGMPGGHGVVLLGGLVAALAVVFRGRASVQGTSSPRRPR
;
A
#
# COMPACT_ATOMS: atom_id res chain seq x y z
N MET A 1 12.30 -5.69 43.93
CA MET A 1 12.90 -6.87 43.28
C MET A 1 13.10 -6.58 41.79
N ARG A 2 14.31 -6.24 41.35
CA ARG A 2 14.64 -5.90 39.96
C ARG A 2 15.16 -7.16 39.25
N ARG A 3 14.45 -7.66 38.24
CA ARG A 3 14.88 -8.81 37.43
C ARG A 3 15.61 -8.29 36.18
N ASN A 4 16.92 -8.55 36.12
CA ASN A 4 17.77 -8.31 34.96
C ASN A 4 17.38 -9.29 33.84
N LEU A 5 16.81 -8.77 32.74
CA LEU A 5 16.57 -9.52 31.50
C LEU A 5 17.82 -9.40 30.62
N ALA A 6 18.63 -10.46 30.61
CA ALA A 6 19.76 -10.61 29.71
C ALA A 6 19.26 -10.90 28.28
N LEU A 7 19.32 -9.89 27.40
CA LEU A 7 19.04 -10.04 25.98
C LEU A 7 20.16 -10.86 25.31
N ARG A 8 19.86 -12.11 24.97
CA ARG A 8 20.73 -12.96 24.14
C ARG A 8 20.56 -12.56 22.67
N PHE A 9 21.54 -11.82 22.14
CA PHE A 9 21.67 -11.56 20.71
C PHE A 9 22.11 -12.84 19.99
N TRP A 10 21.22 -13.41 19.18
CA TRP A 10 21.57 -14.47 18.23
C TRP A 10 22.08 -13.82 16.94
N ARG A 11 23.36 -14.04 16.62
CA ARG A 11 23.97 -13.68 15.34
C ARG A 11 23.51 -14.68 14.27
N VAL A 12 22.69 -14.23 13.33
CA VAL A 12 22.34 -15.02 12.14
C VAL A 12 23.45 -14.84 11.12
N HIS A 13 24.21 -15.91 10.86
CA HIS A 13 25.17 -15.98 9.76
C HIS A 13 24.40 -16.34 8.47
N ILE A 14 24.24 -15.36 7.58
CA ILE A 14 23.70 -15.57 6.24
C ILE A 14 24.84 -16.14 5.37
N ALA A 15 24.75 -17.42 5.04
CA ALA A 15 25.69 -18.09 4.14
C ALA A 15 25.48 -17.58 2.71
N SER A 16 26.42 -16.75 2.25
CA SER A 16 26.52 -16.29 0.86
C SER A 16 26.87 -17.47 -0.05
N SER A 17 25.86 -18.00 -0.75
CA SER A 17 26.04 -19.04 -1.76
C SER A 17 26.29 -18.37 -3.11
N SER A 18 27.54 -18.32 -3.55
CA SER A 18 27.91 -17.81 -4.88
C SER A 18 27.38 -18.75 -5.97
N PRO A 19 26.56 -18.30 -6.93
CA PRO A 19 26.14 -19.14 -8.03
C PRO A 19 27.30 -19.36 -9.00
N LEU A 20 27.63 -20.63 -9.23
CA LEU A 20 28.51 -21.09 -10.30
C LEU A 20 27.90 -20.69 -11.65
N LEU A 21 28.48 -19.67 -12.28
CA LEU A 21 28.17 -19.28 -13.66
C LEU A 21 28.64 -20.38 -14.61
N HIS A 22 27.70 -21.24 -15.04
CA HIS A 22 27.92 -22.13 -16.17
C HIS A 22 28.05 -21.30 -17.46
N VAL A 23 29.28 -21.25 -17.99
CA VAL A 23 29.57 -20.68 -19.31
C VAL A 23 29.03 -21.64 -20.37
N VAL A 24 27.80 -21.39 -20.83
CA VAL A 24 27.21 -22.12 -21.96
C VAL A 24 27.85 -21.58 -23.25
N SER A 25 28.70 -22.41 -23.86
CA SER A 25 29.28 -22.17 -25.17
C SER A 25 28.18 -22.28 -26.24
N THR A 26 27.73 -21.13 -26.75
CA THR A 26 26.74 -21.06 -27.82
C THR A 26 27.43 -21.31 -29.17
N ARG A 27 27.27 -22.52 -29.72
CA ARG A 27 27.61 -22.81 -31.12
C ARG A 27 26.76 -21.91 -32.03
N ARG A 28 27.43 -21.06 -32.81
CA ARG A 28 26.81 -20.20 -33.84
C ARG A 28 26.22 -21.09 -34.93
N SER A 29 24.91 -21.29 -34.90
CA SER A 29 24.18 -21.88 -36.02
C SER A 29 23.96 -20.80 -37.10
N PRO A 30 24.16 -21.11 -38.39
CA PRO A 30 23.95 -20.19 -39.50
C PRO A 30 22.46 -20.10 -39.84
N LEU A 31 21.63 -19.64 -38.90
CA LEU A 31 20.27 -19.25 -39.24
C LEU A 31 20.33 -17.91 -39.98
N GLY A 32 20.01 -17.93 -41.27
CA GLY A 32 19.94 -16.75 -42.12
C GLY A 32 19.12 -15.64 -41.47
N SER A 33 19.53 -14.39 -41.70
CA SER A 33 19.06 -13.16 -41.04
C SER A 33 17.53 -12.95 -41.04
N ARG A 34 16.81 -13.64 -41.94
CA ARG A 34 15.34 -13.59 -42.04
C ARG A 34 14.62 -14.47 -41.00
N GLY A 35 15.23 -15.57 -40.53
CA GLY A 35 14.63 -16.45 -39.53
C GLY A 35 14.71 -15.93 -38.11
N ALA A 36 15.80 -15.22 -37.77
CA ALA A 36 16.02 -14.67 -36.43
C ALA A 36 15.01 -13.54 -36.07
N LEU A 37 14.55 -12.78 -37.07
CA LEU A 37 13.62 -11.67 -36.85
C LEU A 37 12.19 -12.14 -36.54
N ALA A 38 11.74 -13.22 -37.20
CA ALA A 38 10.44 -13.83 -36.94
C ALA A 38 10.36 -14.46 -35.54
N LEU A 39 11.46 -15.09 -35.09
CA LEU A 39 11.52 -15.73 -33.78
C LEU A 39 11.59 -14.72 -32.63
N ALA A 40 12.28 -13.58 -32.83
CA ALA A 40 12.31 -12.48 -31.87
C ALA A 40 10.95 -11.78 -31.71
N LEU A 41 10.19 -11.61 -32.80
CA LEU A 41 8.83 -11.05 -32.77
C LEU A 41 7.83 -12.01 -32.10
N GLY A 42 7.97 -13.33 -32.34
CA GLY A 42 7.13 -14.34 -31.69
C GLY A 42 7.32 -14.40 -30.17
N LEU A 43 8.55 -14.30 -29.67
CA LEU A 43 8.81 -14.30 -28.22
C LEU A 43 8.34 -13.01 -27.53
N GLY A 44 8.37 -11.87 -28.21
CA GLY A 44 7.95 -10.59 -27.63
C GLY A 44 6.48 -10.55 -27.20
N VAL A 45 5.60 -11.29 -27.88
CA VAL A 45 4.17 -11.38 -27.55
C VAL A 45 3.91 -12.20 -26.29
N TRP A 46 4.73 -13.21 -26.01
CA TRP A 46 4.59 -14.06 -24.82
C TRP A 46 5.18 -13.44 -23.55
N LEU A 47 6.05 -12.44 -23.70
CA LEU A 47 6.64 -11.67 -22.60
C LEU A 47 5.87 -10.38 -22.30
N ALA A 48 4.72 -10.16 -22.95
CA ALA A 48 3.83 -9.08 -22.56
C ALA A 48 3.39 -9.34 -21.10
N PRO A 49 3.67 -8.43 -20.15
CA PRO A 49 3.24 -8.60 -18.78
C PRO A 49 1.71 -8.70 -18.80
N SER A 50 1.19 -9.89 -18.56
CA SER A 50 -0.21 -10.08 -18.20
C SER A 50 -0.44 -9.20 -16.99
N GLY A 51 -1.26 -8.16 -17.15
CA GLY A 51 -1.59 -7.24 -16.07
C GLY A 51 -2.03 -8.06 -14.87
N ALA A 52 -1.25 -8.02 -13.79
CA ALA A 52 -1.69 -8.52 -12.51
C ALA A 52 -2.77 -7.55 -12.04
N GLU A 53 -4.03 -7.89 -12.29
CA GLU A 53 -5.14 -7.17 -11.69
C GLU A 53 -5.12 -7.53 -10.20
N ALA A 54 -4.61 -6.60 -9.39
CA ALA A 54 -4.80 -6.67 -7.96
C ALA A 54 -6.30 -6.57 -7.68
N ASP A 55 -6.82 -7.41 -6.78
CA ASP A 55 -8.22 -7.39 -6.39
C ASP A 55 -8.65 -5.95 -6.04
N VAL A 56 -9.48 -5.36 -6.91
CA VAL A 56 -10.01 -4.01 -6.70
C VAL A 56 -11.00 -4.10 -5.56
N LEU A 57 -10.52 -3.83 -4.35
CA LEU A 57 -11.38 -3.71 -3.19
C LEU A 57 -12.31 -2.51 -3.38
N PRO A 58 -13.61 -2.63 -3.09
CA PRO A 58 -14.53 -1.49 -3.13
C PRO A 58 -13.97 -0.33 -2.30
N PRO A 59 -14.17 0.93 -2.75
CA PRO A 59 -13.74 2.08 -1.97
C PRO A 59 -14.35 2.01 -0.57
N LEU A 60 -13.54 2.35 0.43
CA LEU A 60 -13.94 2.40 1.84
C LEU A 60 -15.19 3.28 2.01
N ARG A 61 -16.35 2.68 2.29
CA ARG A 61 -17.61 3.41 2.51
C ARG A 61 -18.08 3.56 3.97
N PRO A 62 -17.46 2.99 5.02
CA PRO A 62 -17.95 3.32 6.36
C PRO A 62 -17.46 4.73 6.72
N GLU A 63 -18.40 5.67 6.77
CA GLU A 63 -18.21 6.89 7.55
C GLU A 63 -18.05 6.46 9.01
N CYS A 64 -16.80 6.39 9.48
CA CYS A 64 -16.50 5.96 10.83
C CYS A 64 -16.84 7.06 11.84
N PRO A 65 -17.34 6.68 13.05
CA PRO A 65 -17.63 7.66 14.09
C PRO A 65 -16.35 8.40 14.51
N GLU A 66 -16.51 9.65 14.97
CA GLU A 66 -15.37 10.45 15.44
C GLU A 66 -14.57 9.70 16.51
N GLY A 67 -13.24 9.77 16.43
CA GLY A 67 -12.37 9.00 17.31
C GLY A 67 -12.05 7.59 16.81
N SER A 68 -12.50 7.22 15.60
CA SER A 68 -12.11 5.99 14.92
C SER A 68 -11.65 6.24 13.48
N VAL A 69 -10.93 5.29 12.90
CA VAL A 69 -10.42 5.35 11.53
C VAL A 69 -10.89 4.14 10.74
N ALA A 70 -11.25 4.37 9.49
CA ALA A 70 -11.63 3.29 8.59
C ALA A 70 -10.39 2.47 8.22
N ARG A 71 -10.47 1.16 8.42
CA ARG A 71 -9.45 0.18 8.06
C ARG A 71 -10.03 -0.80 7.05
N GLN A 72 -9.16 -1.31 6.18
CA GLN A 72 -9.47 -2.40 5.27
C GLN A 72 -8.44 -3.50 5.45
N ASP A 73 -8.93 -4.71 5.60
CA ASP A 73 -8.13 -5.91 5.55
C ASP A 73 -8.84 -6.95 4.67
N HIS A 74 -8.28 -8.16 4.59
CA HIS A 74 -8.86 -9.22 3.77
C HIS A 74 -10.21 -9.77 4.29
N THR A 75 -10.62 -9.43 5.51
CA THR A 75 -11.92 -9.78 6.08
C THR A 75 -12.97 -8.69 5.88
N GLY A 76 -12.57 -7.52 5.34
CA GLY A 76 -13.47 -6.43 4.99
C GLY A 76 -13.06 -5.09 5.61
N THR A 77 -13.99 -4.14 5.57
CA THR A 77 -13.82 -2.79 6.09
C THR A 77 -14.38 -2.68 7.50
N HIS A 78 -13.66 -2.06 8.43
CA HIS A 78 -14.12 -1.82 9.79
C HIS A 78 -13.62 -0.47 10.33
N CYS A 79 -14.26 0.03 11.39
CA CYS A 79 -13.84 1.25 12.07
C CYS A 79 -12.99 0.89 13.30
N GLU A 80 -11.69 1.10 13.22
CA GLU A 80 -10.76 0.85 14.32
C GLU A 80 -10.74 2.08 15.24
N PRO A 81 -11.00 1.93 16.56
CA PRO A 81 -10.94 3.06 17.48
C PRO A 81 -9.50 3.57 17.60
N THR A 82 -9.29 4.87 17.42
CA THR A 82 -7.96 5.49 17.58
C THR A 82 -7.54 5.51 19.05
N THR A 83 -6.28 5.72 19.39
CA THR A 83 -5.88 6.06 20.76
C THR A 83 -4.92 7.22 20.70
N CYS A 84 -4.94 8.07 21.73
CA CYS A 84 -3.95 9.14 21.86
C CYS A 84 -3.50 9.28 23.29
N ASP A 85 -2.22 9.59 23.43
CA ASP A 85 -1.68 10.11 24.67
C ASP A 85 -1.85 11.64 24.64
N PRO A 86 -2.48 12.26 25.66
CA PRO A 86 -2.66 13.71 25.71
C PRO A 86 -1.34 14.48 25.60
N ASP A 87 -0.22 13.89 26.00
CA ASP A 87 1.10 14.54 25.97
C ASP A 87 1.81 14.37 24.61
N GLN A 88 1.51 13.29 23.87
CA GLN A 88 2.08 13.06 22.54
C GLN A 88 1.22 13.60 21.40
N GLY A 89 -0.05 13.89 21.67
CA GLY A 89 -0.99 14.45 20.71
C GLY A 89 -1.39 13.49 19.60
N CYS A 90 -1.98 14.05 18.55
CA CYS A 90 -2.44 13.35 17.36
C CYS A 90 -1.70 13.85 16.12
N THR A 91 -1.93 13.21 14.96
CA THR A 91 -1.39 13.68 13.69
C THR A 91 -1.87 15.10 13.37
N LYS A 92 -1.13 15.85 12.54
CA LYS A 92 -1.42 17.26 12.21
C LYS A 92 -2.89 17.45 11.81
N GLY A 93 -3.56 18.41 12.45
CA GLY A 93 -4.96 18.73 12.21
C GLY A 93 -5.97 17.90 13.01
N GLN A 94 -5.50 17.07 13.94
CA GLN A 94 -6.32 16.37 14.93
C GLN A 94 -6.02 16.87 16.35
N SER A 95 -6.94 16.65 17.26
CA SER A 95 -6.78 16.92 18.69
C SER A 95 -7.13 15.67 19.49
N CYS A 96 -6.42 15.44 20.59
CA CYS A 96 -6.69 14.34 21.51
C CYS A 96 -7.83 14.75 22.45
N ARG A 97 -8.99 14.09 22.38
CA ARG A 97 -10.16 14.39 23.22
C ARG A 97 -10.75 13.10 23.79
N ARG A 98 -11.42 13.18 24.94
CA ARG A 98 -12.20 12.05 25.45
C ARG A 98 -13.45 11.89 24.58
N VAL A 99 -13.60 10.71 23.98
CA VAL A 99 -14.77 10.35 23.18
C VAL A 99 -15.33 9.05 23.74
N ALA A 100 -16.65 9.00 23.89
CA ALA A 100 -17.39 7.82 24.30
C ALA A 100 -17.82 7.04 23.05
N LEU A 101 -17.24 5.85 22.84
CA LEU A 101 -17.55 4.98 21.70
C LEU A 101 -18.07 3.63 22.16
N CYS A 102 -19.02 3.08 21.40
CA CYS A 102 -19.45 1.69 21.51
C CYS A 102 -18.41 0.79 20.85
N ILE A 103 -17.62 0.09 21.67
CA ILE A 103 -16.54 -0.79 21.21
C ILE A 103 -16.99 -2.25 21.31
N GLU A 104 -16.89 -2.96 20.20
CA GLU A 104 -17.08 -4.41 20.13
C GLU A 104 -15.72 -5.10 19.94
N THR A 105 -15.46 -6.15 20.70
CA THR A 105 -14.29 -7.02 20.47
C THR A 105 -14.71 -8.22 19.65
N GLU A 106 -14.22 -8.29 18.41
CA GLU A 106 -14.52 -9.38 17.47
C GLU A 106 -13.32 -10.33 17.36
N ARG A 107 -13.59 -11.64 17.36
CA ARG A 107 -12.61 -12.68 17.00
C ARG A 107 -12.59 -12.83 15.49
N TYR A 108 -11.41 -12.77 14.89
CA TYR A 108 -11.23 -12.96 13.46
C TYR A 108 -10.01 -13.81 13.14
N HIS A 109 -10.04 -14.46 11.97
CA HIS A 109 -8.95 -15.28 11.48
C HIS A 109 -8.27 -14.55 10.31
N PRO A 110 -7.13 -13.87 10.53
CA PRO A 110 -6.39 -13.26 9.44
C PRO A 110 -6.00 -14.32 8.40
N LEU A 111 -6.09 -14.00 7.11
CA LEU A 111 -5.68 -14.88 6.00
C LEU A 111 -4.16 -15.18 5.96
N LYS A 112 -3.39 -14.69 6.92
CA LYS A 112 -1.96 -14.95 7.02
C LYS A 112 -1.71 -16.35 7.59
N ALA A 113 -1.03 -17.20 6.83
CA ALA A 113 -0.68 -18.55 7.25
C ALA A 113 0.02 -18.54 8.63
N GLY A 114 -0.49 -19.37 9.56
CA GLY A 114 0.05 -19.52 10.91
C GLY A 114 -0.27 -18.39 11.90
N ALA A 115 -1.08 -17.39 11.53
CA ALA A 115 -1.38 -16.26 12.41
C ALA A 115 -2.35 -16.56 13.57
N GLY A 116 -3.09 -17.67 13.50
CA GLY A 116 -4.07 -18.06 14.52
C GLY A 116 -5.28 -17.12 14.58
N GLU A 117 -6.15 -17.35 15.57
CA GLU A 117 -7.25 -16.43 15.88
C GLU A 117 -6.71 -15.15 16.52
N GLN A 118 -7.24 -14.00 16.12
CA GLN A 118 -6.90 -12.70 16.67
C GLN A 118 -8.16 -11.97 17.15
N LEU A 119 -7.94 -11.00 18.05
CA LEU A 119 -8.99 -10.09 18.51
C LEU A 119 -8.77 -8.72 17.86
N ARG A 120 -9.86 -8.07 17.44
CA ARG A 120 -9.84 -6.67 17.03
C ARG A 120 -10.95 -5.90 17.74
N GLN A 121 -10.71 -4.61 17.95
CA GLN A 121 -11.71 -3.69 18.47
C GLN A 121 -12.37 -2.95 17.30
N ILE A 122 -13.70 -2.88 17.33
CA ILE A 122 -14.49 -2.20 16.31
C ILE A 122 -15.37 -1.15 16.97
N ALA A 123 -15.23 0.09 16.54
CA ALA A 123 -16.15 1.16 16.89
C ALA A 123 -17.45 1.01 16.09
N ARG A 124 -18.55 0.69 16.78
CA ARG A 124 -19.89 0.55 16.17
C ARG A 124 -20.63 1.88 16.08
N GLY A 125 -20.25 2.86 16.90
CA GLY A 125 -20.88 4.19 16.96
C GLY A 125 -20.49 4.96 18.22
N PRO A 126 -20.99 6.20 18.39
CA PRO A 126 -20.95 6.89 19.67
C PRO A 126 -21.80 6.16 20.72
N CYS A 127 -21.48 6.33 22.00
CA CYS A 127 -22.38 5.88 23.06
C CYS A 127 -23.67 6.70 23.10
N GLU A 128 -24.75 6.08 23.58
CA GLU A 128 -25.98 6.77 23.91
C GLU A 128 -25.78 7.74 25.09
N ALA A 129 -26.74 8.64 25.30
CA ALA A 129 -26.66 9.67 26.34
C ALA A 129 -26.57 9.10 27.77
N ASP A 130 -27.11 7.90 28.00
CA ASP A 130 -27.02 7.15 29.25
C ASP A 130 -25.73 6.32 29.37
N GLY A 131 -24.83 6.39 28.39
CA GLY A 131 -23.62 5.60 28.32
C GLY A 131 -23.86 4.15 27.91
N SER A 132 -25.03 3.83 27.33
CA SER A 132 -25.33 2.49 26.83
C SER A 132 -24.92 2.30 25.36
N CYS A 133 -24.89 1.04 24.95
CA CYS A 133 -24.58 0.60 23.59
C CYS A 133 -25.45 -0.60 23.23
N ALA A 134 -25.73 -0.78 21.94
CA ALA A 134 -26.31 -2.03 21.46
C ALA A 134 -25.32 -3.18 21.71
N ARG A 135 -25.81 -4.26 22.33
CA ARG A 135 -25.00 -5.47 22.53
C ARG A 135 -24.57 -6.06 21.17
N PRO A 136 -23.35 -6.61 21.07
CA PRO A 136 -22.42 -6.93 22.16
C PRO A 136 -21.40 -5.82 22.49
N ALA A 137 -21.55 -4.61 21.94
CA ALA A 137 -20.63 -3.52 22.22
C ALA A 137 -20.75 -2.99 23.66
N THR A 138 -19.65 -2.45 24.18
CA THR A 138 -19.56 -1.79 25.48
C THR A 138 -19.17 -0.32 25.29
N CYS A 139 -19.79 0.58 26.04
CA CYS A 139 -19.40 2.00 25.99
C CYS A 139 -18.06 2.21 26.68
N GLU A 140 -17.08 2.74 25.95
CA GLU A 140 -15.77 3.10 26.48
C GLU A 140 -15.51 4.59 26.27
N THR A 141 -15.18 5.30 27.35
CA THR A 141 -14.77 6.71 27.29
C THR A 141 -13.27 6.82 27.50
N THR A 142 -12.52 7.01 26.41
CA THR A 142 -11.07 7.13 26.45
C THR A 142 -10.59 8.29 25.57
N PRO A 143 -9.34 8.75 25.73
CA PRO A 143 -8.76 9.72 24.79
C PRO A 143 -8.61 9.11 23.39
N ARG A 144 -9.15 9.80 22.38
CA ARG A 144 -9.17 9.43 20.97
C ARG A 144 -8.73 10.62 20.11
N CYS A 145 -8.16 10.34 18.94
CA CYS A 145 -7.85 11.37 17.97
C CYS A 145 -9.09 11.77 17.18
N VAL A 146 -9.50 13.03 17.31
CA VAL A 146 -10.60 13.61 16.54
C VAL A 146 -10.09 14.74 15.65
N PRO A 147 -10.70 14.99 14.49
CA PRO A 147 -10.43 16.20 13.71
C PRO A 147 -10.47 17.45 14.60
N GLY A 148 -9.42 18.28 14.53
CA GLY A 148 -9.34 19.53 15.28
C GLY A 148 -10.36 20.56 14.78
N ALA A 149 -10.70 21.54 15.61
CA ALA A 149 -11.67 22.59 15.25
C ALA A 149 -11.29 23.37 13.98
N GLU A 150 -10.02 23.36 13.58
CA GLU A 150 -9.53 24.03 12.37
C GLU A 150 -9.69 23.17 11.11
N THR A 151 -9.78 21.84 11.25
CA THR A 151 -9.97 20.91 10.12
C THR A 151 -11.43 20.53 9.94
N THR A 152 -12.24 20.63 11.00
CA THR A 152 -13.68 20.61 10.86
C THR A 152 -14.15 21.97 10.36
N GLY A 153 -14.17 22.15 9.05
CA GLY A 153 -15.06 23.09 8.37
C GLY A 153 -16.56 22.79 8.65
N TRP A 154 -16.89 22.23 9.81
CA TRP A 154 -18.20 22.14 10.42
C TRP A 154 -18.66 23.55 10.78
N ARG A 155 -18.97 24.34 9.75
CA ARG A 155 -20.16 25.17 9.82
C ARG A 155 -21.30 24.19 10.06
N SER A 156 -21.87 24.28 11.25
CA SER A 156 -23.09 23.63 11.72
C SER A 156 -24.01 23.22 10.57
N ARG A 157 -24.24 21.91 10.40
CA ARG A 157 -25.39 21.39 9.62
C ARG A 157 -26.72 21.60 10.36
N LEU A 158 -26.88 22.75 11.03
CA LEU A 158 -28.18 23.32 11.39
C LEU A 158 -28.27 24.66 10.65
N GLY A 159 -28.79 24.61 9.42
CA GLY A 159 -28.99 25.80 8.60
C GLY A 159 -29.04 25.47 7.11
N CYS A 160 -30.25 25.41 6.58
CA CYS A 160 -30.58 25.20 5.17
C CYS A 160 -29.81 26.14 4.22
N ALA A 161 -29.24 25.62 3.14
CA ALA A 161 -29.24 26.25 1.80
C ALA A 161 -28.64 25.28 0.77
N ALA A 162 -29.42 24.98 -0.26
CA ALA A 162 -29.01 24.21 -1.43
C ALA A 162 -27.85 24.88 -2.16
N ALA A 163 -26.87 24.09 -2.61
CA ALA A 163 -25.94 24.51 -3.66
C ALA A 163 -26.36 23.83 -4.98
N PRO A 164 -26.63 24.58 -6.07
CA PRO A 164 -27.00 24.03 -7.35
C PRO A 164 -25.79 23.37 -8.04
N GLY A 165 -26.08 22.36 -8.85
CA GLY A 165 -25.12 21.39 -9.39
C GLY A 165 -23.94 21.95 -10.18
N MET A 166 -22.84 21.19 -10.14
CA MET A 166 -21.78 21.29 -11.14
C MET A 166 -21.93 20.17 -12.18
N PRO A 167 -22.00 20.51 -13.48
CA PRO A 167 -22.01 19.54 -14.57
C PRO A 167 -20.60 18.96 -14.80
N GLY A 168 -20.59 17.74 -15.35
CA GLY A 168 -19.43 16.87 -15.50
C GLY A 168 -18.24 17.46 -16.26
N GLY A 169 -17.05 17.06 -15.82
CA GLY A 169 -15.79 17.23 -16.55
C GLY A 169 -15.34 15.88 -17.13
N HIS A 170 -15.54 15.69 -18.42
CA HIS A 170 -14.86 14.66 -19.20
C HIS A 170 -13.38 15.04 -19.38
N GLY A 171 -12.52 14.52 -18.51
CA GLY A 171 -11.07 14.64 -18.63
C GLY A 171 -10.47 13.47 -19.42
N VAL A 172 -10.66 13.45 -20.74
CA VAL A 172 -9.86 12.61 -21.64
C VAL A 172 -8.59 13.38 -21.97
N VAL A 173 -7.44 12.99 -21.43
CA VAL A 173 -6.15 13.52 -21.88
C VAL A 173 -5.22 12.36 -22.27
N LEU A 174 -5.07 12.28 -23.58
CA LEU A 174 -4.16 11.47 -24.39
C LEU A 174 -2.71 11.50 -23.87
N LEU A 175 -2.20 10.36 -23.41
CA LEU A 175 -0.77 10.09 -23.24
C LEU A 175 -0.38 8.87 -24.08
N GLY A 176 -0.57 8.97 -25.40
CA GLY A 176 -0.25 7.92 -26.38
C GLY A 176 0.82 8.31 -27.40
N GLY A 177 1.67 9.31 -27.11
CA GLY A 177 2.46 9.99 -28.14
C GLY A 177 3.97 10.11 -27.95
N LEU A 178 4.60 9.42 -26.99
CA LEU A 178 6.03 9.66 -26.67
C LEU A 178 6.97 8.44 -26.78
N VAL A 179 6.46 7.26 -27.15
CA VAL A 179 7.31 6.05 -27.27
C VAL A 179 7.93 5.90 -28.67
N ALA A 180 7.38 6.54 -29.71
CA ALA A 180 7.90 6.41 -31.07
C ALA A 180 9.15 7.28 -31.37
N ALA A 181 9.41 8.34 -30.60
CA ALA A 181 10.50 9.28 -30.91
C ALA A 181 11.89 8.80 -30.45
N LEU A 182 11.98 7.91 -29.45
CA LEU A 182 13.28 7.44 -28.93
C LEU A 182 13.91 6.29 -29.74
N ALA A 183 13.14 5.62 -30.61
CA ALA A 183 13.66 4.53 -31.44
C ALA A 183 14.53 5.01 -32.64
N VAL A 184 14.47 6.29 -33.00
CA VAL A 184 15.26 6.83 -34.14
C VAL A 184 16.63 7.35 -33.69
N VAL A 185 16.78 7.84 -32.46
CA VAL A 185 18.04 8.49 -32.01
C VAL A 185 19.15 7.48 -31.70
N PHE A 186 18.82 6.25 -31.30
CA PHE A 186 19.85 5.24 -30.94
C PHE A 186 20.42 4.45 -32.13
N ARG A 187 19.92 4.65 -33.35
CA ARG A 187 20.46 3.96 -34.54
C ARG A 187 21.76 4.56 -35.10
N GLY A 188 22.22 5.70 -34.57
CA GLY A 188 23.36 6.44 -35.11
C GLY A 188 24.73 6.23 -34.44
N ARG A 189 24.86 5.42 -33.38
CA ARG A 189 26.13 5.30 -32.61
C ARG A 189 26.73 3.89 -32.55
N ALA A 190 26.55 3.10 -33.61
CA ALA A 190 27.25 1.83 -33.76
C ALA A 190 28.27 1.92 -34.90
N SER A 191 29.36 2.67 -34.72
CA SER A 191 30.58 2.59 -35.56
C SER A 191 31.73 3.40 -34.95
N VAL A 192 32.34 2.94 -33.86
CA VAL A 192 33.78 3.16 -33.62
C VAL A 192 34.34 1.90 -32.96
N GLN A 193 34.90 1.03 -33.79
CA GLN A 193 35.80 -0.04 -33.36
C GLN A 193 37.13 0.60 -32.95
N GLY A 194 37.53 0.38 -31.69
CA GLY A 194 38.85 0.74 -31.18
C GLY A 194 39.50 -0.49 -30.58
N THR A 195 40.21 -1.23 -31.42
CA THR A 195 41.11 -2.32 -31.05
C THR A 195 42.27 -1.80 -30.19
N SER A 196 42.45 -2.33 -28.98
CA SER A 196 43.77 -2.32 -28.33
C SER A 196 43.96 -3.56 -27.45
N SER A 197 44.89 -4.39 -27.93
CA SER A 197 45.44 -5.63 -27.37
C SER A 197 46.32 -5.36 -26.11
N PRO A 198 46.60 -6.37 -25.25
CA PRO A 198 47.15 -6.16 -23.91
C PRO A 198 48.68 -6.13 -23.86
N ARG A 199 49.25 -5.43 -22.87
CA ARG A 199 50.67 -5.54 -22.52
C ARG A 199 50.80 -5.85 -21.02
N ARG A 200 51.17 -7.10 -20.71
CA ARG A 200 51.63 -7.54 -19.38
C ARG A 200 53.10 -7.11 -19.18
N PRO A 201 53.47 -6.46 -18.08
CA PRO A 201 54.83 -6.50 -17.57
C PRO A 201 55.04 -7.69 -16.62
N ARG A 202 56.31 -8.14 -16.59
CA ARG A 202 56.84 -9.29 -15.85
C ARG A 202 56.97 -9.02 -14.36
#